data_AF-A0A353SBA0-F1
#
_entry.id   AF-A0A353SBA0-F1
#
_cell.length_a   1.000
_cell.length_b   1.000
_cell.length_c   1.000
_cell.angle_alpha   90.00
_cell.angle_beta   90.00
_cell.angle_gamma   90.00
#
_symmetry.space_group_name_H-M   'P 1'
#
loop_
_entity.id
_entity.type
_entity.pdbx_description
1 polymer ?
#
loop_
_entity_poly.entity_id
_entity_poly.type
_entity_poly.pdbx_seq_one_letter_code
_entity_poly.pdbx_strand_id
1 'polypeptide(L)'
;QDSGGIPAITEAVPLAAGMWHSMPVALVQFRIETGRKHQIRAQSAAHGFPLIGDSAYGARPLPGGRAFYLHAVRMGIPSDNPLSLPESVTCPLPPEFKDFLAAALIKWEEQIIL
;
A
#
# COMPACT_ATOMS: atom_id res chain seq x y z
N GLN A 1 -13.28 -5.33 26.18
CA GLN A 1 -13.17 -3.98 26.75
C GLN A 1 -12.58 -3.13 25.64
N ASP A 2 -13.45 -2.50 24.83
CA ASP A 2 -13.00 -1.68 23.72
C ASP A 2 -12.70 -0.28 24.24
N SER A 3 -11.42 0.04 24.33
CA SER A 3 -10.92 1.39 24.57
C SER A 3 -11.45 2.29 23.45
N GLY A 4 -12.16 3.37 23.80
CA GLY A 4 -12.84 4.33 22.90
C GLY A 4 -11.92 5.15 21.99
N GLY A 5 -10.98 4.51 21.31
CA GLY A 5 -10.20 5.07 20.22
C GLY A 5 -11.04 5.12 18.96
N ILE A 6 -10.86 6.19 18.17
CA ILE A 6 -11.51 6.29 16.86
C ILE A 6 -10.97 5.17 15.97
N PRO A 7 -11.83 4.36 15.33
CA PRO A 7 -11.40 3.19 14.57
C PRO A 7 -10.45 3.57 13.42
N ALA A 8 -9.59 2.63 13.07
CA ALA A 8 -8.74 2.68 11.90
C ALA A 8 -9.25 1.64 10.89
N ILE A 9 -9.84 2.09 9.79
CA ILE A 9 -10.53 1.20 8.84
C ILE A 9 -9.80 1.21 7.50
N THR A 10 -9.38 0.03 7.07
CA THR A 10 -8.69 -0.21 5.80
C THR A 10 -9.20 -1.52 5.20
N GLU A 11 -9.63 -1.44 3.95
CA GLU A 11 -9.88 -2.61 3.11
C GLU A 11 -8.59 -2.97 2.37
N ALA A 12 -8.23 -4.25 2.38
CA ALA A 12 -7.03 -4.78 1.75
C ALA A 12 -7.42 -5.90 0.78
N VAL A 13 -7.13 -5.71 -0.51
CA VAL A 13 -7.44 -6.68 -1.58
C VAL A 13 -6.13 -7.17 -2.20
N PRO A 14 -5.74 -8.44 -1.99
CA PRO A 14 -4.58 -9.02 -2.66
C PRO A 14 -4.83 -9.08 -4.17
N LEU A 15 -3.96 -8.43 -4.95
CA LEU A 15 -4.06 -8.39 -6.40
C LEU A 15 -3.25 -9.50 -7.07
N ALA A 16 -2.06 -9.77 -6.53
CA ALA A 16 -1.16 -10.78 -7.05
C ALA A 16 -0.16 -11.23 -5.98
N ALA A 17 0.37 -12.44 -6.15
CA ALA A 17 1.43 -13.00 -5.31
C ALA A 17 2.70 -13.27 -6.15
N GLY A 18 3.84 -13.30 -5.48
CA GLY A 18 5.14 -13.54 -6.08
C GLY A 18 6.17 -14.03 -5.07
N MET A 19 7.42 -14.08 -5.51
CA MET A 19 8.55 -14.53 -4.71
C MET A 19 9.71 -13.55 -4.86
N TRP A 20 10.23 -13.05 -3.74
CA TRP A 20 11.40 -12.19 -3.71
C TRP A 20 12.46 -12.78 -2.77
N HIS A 21 13.63 -13.15 -3.30
CA HIS A 21 14.70 -13.81 -2.55
C HIS A 21 14.23 -15.03 -1.72
N SER A 22 13.39 -15.88 -2.32
CA SER A 22 12.75 -17.04 -1.65
C SER A 22 11.76 -16.69 -0.52
N MET A 23 11.37 -15.43 -0.39
CA MET A 23 10.29 -15.01 0.49
C MET A 23 9.00 -14.79 -0.32
N PRO A 24 7.86 -15.35 0.10
CA PRO A 24 6.58 -15.05 -0.52
C PRO A 24 6.20 -13.60 -0.27
N VAL A 25 5.72 -12.92 -1.31
CA VAL A 25 5.29 -11.52 -1.25
C VAL A 25 3.97 -11.36 -2.00
N ALA A 26 3.19 -10.36 -1.63
CA ALA A 26 1.94 -10.03 -2.29
C ALA A 26 1.88 -8.55 -2.63
N LEU A 27 1.32 -8.25 -3.80
CA LEU A 27 0.86 -6.92 -4.16
C LEU A 27 -0.58 -6.77 -3.69
N VAL A 28 -0.85 -5.72 -2.92
CA VAL A 28 -2.13 -5.50 -2.27
C VAL A 28 -2.63 -4.09 -2.60
N GLN A 29 -3.89 -3.99 -3.02
CA GLN A 29 -4.61 -2.72 -3.06
C GLN A 29 -5.14 -2.40 -1.67
N PHE A 30 -4.89 -1.19 -1.20
CA PHE A 30 -5.47 -0.68 0.04
C PHE A 30 -6.45 0.45 -0.26
N ARG A 31 -7.66 0.37 0.31
CA ARG A 31 -8.59 1.50 0.40
C ARG A 31 -8.72 1.88 1.87
N ILE A 32 -8.37 3.13 2.21
CA ILE A 32 -8.47 3.64 3.58
C ILE A 32 -9.76 4.45 3.72
N GLU A 33 -10.52 4.21 4.78
CA GLU A 33 -11.65 5.06 5.17
C GLU A 33 -11.23 6.11 6.21
N THR A 34 -10.14 5.83 6.92
CA THR A 34 -9.56 6.72 7.94
C THR A 34 -8.09 6.98 7.67
N GLY A 35 -7.59 8.14 8.09
CA GLY A 35 -6.20 8.59 7.86
C GLY A 35 -5.31 8.56 9.10
N ARG A 36 -5.24 7.45 9.85
CA ARG A 36 -4.36 7.37 11.03
C ARG A 36 -2.89 7.32 10.64
N LYS A 37 -2.01 7.82 11.51
CA LYS A 37 -0.57 7.80 11.29
C LYS A 37 -0.10 6.35 11.07
N HIS A 38 0.55 6.11 9.93
CA HIS A 38 1.07 4.79 9.53
C HIS A 38 0.01 3.67 9.49
N GLN A 39 -1.27 4.00 9.27
CA GLN A 39 -2.39 3.04 9.39
C GLN A 39 -2.13 1.73 8.63
N ILE A 40 -1.86 1.81 7.32
CA ILE A 40 -1.59 0.64 6.48
C ILE A 40 -0.40 -0.17 7.01
N ARG A 41 0.70 0.50 7.37
CA ARG A 41 1.95 -0.15 7.83
C ARG A 41 1.71 -0.95 9.11
N ALA A 42 1.05 -0.32 10.09
CA ALA A 42 0.75 -0.93 11.38
C ALA A 42 -0.24 -2.10 11.26
N GLN A 43 -1.31 -1.93 10.47
CA GLN A 43 -2.31 -2.97 10.29
C GLN A 43 -1.77 -4.17 9.53
N SER A 44 -1.07 -3.95 8.42
CA SER A 44 -0.46 -5.04 7.65
C SER A 44 0.52 -5.86 8.52
N ALA A 45 1.34 -5.21 9.34
CA ALA A 45 2.22 -5.89 10.28
C ALA A 45 1.46 -6.65 11.39
N ALA A 46 0.41 -6.05 11.98
CA ALA A 46 -0.42 -6.69 13.00
C ALA A 46 -1.14 -7.95 12.47
N HIS A 47 -1.45 -7.99 11.17
CA HIS A 47 -2.00 -9.16 10.49
C HIS A 47 -0.95 -10.18 10.03
N GLY A 48 0.34 -9.96 10.32
CA GLY A 48 1.43 -10.88 9.96
C GLY A 48 2.01 -10.68 8.55
N PHE A 49 1.59 -9.63 7.84
CA PHE A 49 2.02 -9.32 6.48
C PHE A 49 2.64 -7.91 6.41
N PRO A 50 3.75 -7.62 7.11
CA PRO A 50 4.35 -6.29 7.12
C PRO A 50 4.78 -5.88 5.70
N LEU A 51 4.79 -4.56 5.44
CA LEU A 51 5.27 -4.05 4.16
C LEU A 51 6.75 -4.40 3.96
N ILE A 52 7.12 -4.76 2.74
CA ILE A 52 8.50 -5.15 2.47
C ILE A 52 9.45 -3.97 2.72
N GLY A 53 10.54 -4.22 3.45
CA GLY A 53 11.50 -3.19 3.87
C GLY A 53 11.20 -2.52 5.21
N ASP A 54 9.95 -2.56 5.67
CA ASP A 54 9.48 -1.76 6.79
C ASP A 54 10.00 -2.25 8.16
N SER A 55 11.25 -1.90 8.46
CA SER A 55 11.94 -2.30 9.69
C SER A 55 11.28 -1.77 10.96
N ALA A 56 10.59 -0.63 10.88
CA ALA A 56 9.85 -0.06 12.01
C ALA A 56 8.64 -0.93 12.42
N TYR A 57 8.16 -1.77 11.50
CA TYR A 57 7.04 -2.69 11.72
C TYR A 57 7.43 -4.16 11.52
N GLY A 58 8.73 -4.48 11.68
CA GLY A 58 9.20 -5.88 11.80
C GLY A 58 9.59 -6.56 10.49
N ALA A 59 9.58 -5.88 9.35
CA ALA A 59 10.09 -6.45 8.10
C ALA A 59 11.61 -6.33 7.99
N ARG A 60 12.22 -7.21 7.20
CA ARG A 60 13.65 -7.13 6.88
C ARG A 60 13.92 -5.86 6.06
N PRO A 61 14.96 -5.07 6.39
CA PRO A 61 15.32 -3.88 5.61
C PRO A 61 15.73 -4.26 4.18
N LEU A 62 15.42 -3.36 3.24
CA LEU A 62 15.81 -3.52 1.84
C LEU A 62 17.27 -3.08 1.62
N PRO A 63 18.01 -3.77 0.72
CA PRO A 63 19.25 -3.23 0.18
C PRO A 63 19.02 -1.86 -0.47
N GLY A 64 20.00 -0.95 -0.37
CA GLY A 64 19.90 0.37 -0.99
C GLY A 64 19.13 1.42 -0.17
N GLY A 65 18.73 1.11 1.07
CA GLY A 65 18.24 2.11 2.03
C GLY A 65 16.79 2.54 1.85
N ARG A 66 16.05 1.97 0.89
CA ARG A 66 14.60 2.20 0.78
C ARG A 66 13.88 1.65 2.01
N ALA A 67 13.03 2.46 2.63
CA ALA A 67 12.33 2.09 3.85
C ALA A 67 11.19 1.09 3.60
N PHE A 68 10.36 1.28 2.57
CA PHE A 68 9.29 0.33 2.22
C PHE A 68 8.69 0.63 0.83
N TYR A 69 7.80 -0.26 0.36
CA TYR A 69 6.96 -0.04 -0.82
C TYR A 69 5.50 0.21 -0.42
N LEU A 70 5.06 1.45 -0.62
CA LEU A 70 3.68 1.91 -0.50
C LEU A 70 3.50 3.12 -1.41
N HIS A 71 2.46 3.15 -2.25
CA HIS A 71 2.24 4.24 -3.20
C HIS A 71 0.77 4.63 -3.28
N ALA A 72 0.49 5.92 -3.23
CA ALA A 72 -0.86 6.47 -3.38
C ALA A 72 -1.18 6.63 -4.88
N VAL A 73 -1.75 5.59 -5.46
CA VAL A 73 -2.14 5.51 -6.87
C VAL A 73 -3.30 6.42 -7.27
N ARG A 74 -4.27 6.62 -6.38
CA ARG A 74 -5.47 7.42 -6.64
C ARG A 74 -5.97 8.07 -5.36
N MET A 75 -6.48 9.28 -5.53
CA MET A 75 -7.19 10.02 -4.50
C MET A 75 -8.51 10.52 -5.09
N GLY A 76 -9.63 10.17 -4.45
CA GLY A 76 -10.92 10.78 -4.73
C GLY A 76 -11.06 12.11 -4.00
N ILE A 77 -11.67 13.09 -4.65
CA ILE A 77 -11.92 14.42 -4.10
C ILE A 77 -13.44 14.65 -4.19
N PRO A 78 -14.11 15.09 -3.10
CA PRO A 78 -15.53 15.37 -3.13
C PRO A 78 -15.92 16.36 -4.23
N SER A 79 -17.06 16.13 -4.87
CA SER A 79 -17.56 16.97 -5.97
C SER A 79 -17.89 18.40 -5.51
N ASP A 80 -18.19 18.58 -4.23
CA ASP A 80 -18.47 19.87 -3.58
C ASP A 80 -17.22 20.56 -3.02
N ASN A 81 -16.03 20.16 -3.47
CA ASN A 81 -14.79 20.75 -2.96
C ASN A 81 -14.68 22.25 -3.30
N PRO A 82 -14.23 23.09 -2.35
CA PRO A 82 -14.18 24.55 -2.52
C PRO A 82 -13.12 25.01 -3.53
N LEU A 83 -12.29 24.11 -4.03
CA LEU A 83 -11.16 24.38 -4.91
C LEU A 83 -11.45 24.01 -6.38
N SER A 84 -12.67 23.51 -6.69
CA SER A 84 -13.04 23.03 -8.03
C SER A 84 -12.03 22.04 -8.64
N LEU A 85 -11.41 21.22 -7.79
CA LEU A 85 -10.50 20.16 -8.18
C LEU A 85 -11.26 19.03 -8.89
N PRO A 86 -10.59 18.27 -9.77
CA PRO A 86 -11.21 17.09 -10.39
C PRO A 86 -11.65 16.08 -9.33
N GLU A 87 -12.70 15.30 -9.62
CA GLU A 87 -13.25 14.28 -8.71
C GLU A 87 -12.23 13.20 -8.33
N SER A 88 -11.17 13.03 -9.12
CA SER A 88 -10.05 12.20 -8.73
C SER A 88 -8.73 12.65 -9.36
N VAL A 89 -7.66 12.36 -8.64
CA VAL A 89 -6.28 12.50 -9.11
C VAL A 89 -5.62 11.13 -9.05
N THR A 90 -4.89 10.77 -10.11
CA THR A 90 -4.15 9.51 -10.21
C THR A 90 -2.66 9.77 -10.34
N CYS A 91 -1.84 8.91 -9.73
CA CYS A 91 -0.39 8.91 -9.85
C CYS A 91 0.05 7.49 -10.19
N PRO A 92 0.50 7.20 -11.43
CA PRO A 92 0.90 5.85 -11.81
C PRO A 92 2.05 5.35 -10.93
N LEU A 93 2.20 4.03 -10.84
CA LEU A 93 3.32 3.47 -10.09
C LEU A 93 4.66 3.98 -10.66
N PRO A 94 5.57 4.44 -9.79
CA PRO A 94 6.86 4.92 -10.23
C PRO A 94 7.72 3.75 -10.73
N PRO A 95 8.71 3.99 -11.63
CA PRO A 95 9.50 2.93 -12.25
C PRO A 95 10.12 1.96 -11.26
N GLU A 96 10.65 2.45 -10.14
CA GLU A 96 11.31 1.59 -9.15
C GLU A 96 10.35 0.64 -8.41
N PHE A 97 9.06 0.98 -8.37
CA PHE A 97 8.02 0.06 -7.89
C PHE A 97 7.79 -1.04 -8.93
N LYS A 98 7.72 -0.68 -10.22
CA LYS A 98 7.56 -1.65 -11.31
C LYS A 98 8.74 -2.61 -11.40
N ASP A 99 9.96 -2.09 -11.26
CA ASP A 99 11.19 -2.90 -11.23
C ASP A 99 11.17 -3.92 -10.08
N PHE A 100 10.67 -3.50 -8.91
CA PHE A 100 10.50 -4.39 -7.78
C PHE A 100 9.46 -5.48 -8.04
N LEU A 101 8.30 -5.14 -8.62
CA LEU A 101 7.28 -6.13 -8.97
C LEU A 101 7.81 -7.17 -9.97
N ALA A 102 8.57 -6.73 -10.97
CA ALA A 102 9.22 -7.61 -11.93
C ALA A 102 10.24 -8.54 -11.25
N ALA A 103 11.09 -8.00 -10.37
CA ALA A 103 12.06 -8.77 -9.59
C ALA A 103 11.42 -9.78 -8.63
N ALA A 104 10.21 -9.46 -8.15
CA ALA A 104 9.40 -10.33 -7.30
C ALA A 104 8.56 -11.36 -8.07
N LEU A 105 8.71 -11.45 -9.40
CA LEU A 105 7.92 -12.33 -10.28
C LEU A 105 6.40 -12.09 -10.18
N ILE A 106 5.98 -10.89 -9.79
CA ILE A 106 4.57 -10.51 -9.67
C ILE A 106 4.09 -10.10 -11.06
N LYS A 107 3.13 -10.87 -11.60
CA LYS A 107 2.39 -10.50 -12.81
C LYS A 107 1.10 -9.82 -12.41
N TRP A 108 0.86 -8.65 -12.96
CA TRP A 108 -0.38 -7.90 -12.76
C TRP A 108 -0.75 -7.16 -14.04
N GLU A 109 -2.04 -6.95 -14.27
CA GLU A 109 -2.51 -6.13 -15.38
C GLU A 109 -2.61 -4.68 -14.90
N GLU A 110 -1.94 -3.75 -15.58
CA GLU A 110 -2.01 -2.31 -15.27
C GLU A 110 -3.43 -1.73 -15.44
N GLN A 111 -4.38 -2.52 -15.97
CA GLN A 111 -5.79 -2.15 -16.15
C GLN A 111 -6.65 -2.25 -14.89
N ILE A 112 -6.07 -2.59 -13.73
CA ILE A 112 -6.79 -2.40 -12.47
C ILE A 112 -6.87 -0.88 -12.25
N ILE A 113 -7.95 -0.29 -12.76
CA ILE A 113 -8.40 1.04 -12.39
C ILE A 113 -8.71 0.97 -10.90
N LEU A 114 -7.77 1.46 -10.09
CA LEU A 114 -7.95 1.73 -8.67
C LEU A 114 -8.86 2.96 -8.52
#